data_AF-A0A949DYC9-F1
#
_entry.id   AF-A0A949DYC9-F1
#
_cell.length_a   1.000
_cell.length_b   1.000
_cell.length_c   1.000
_cell.angle_alpha   90.00
_cell.angle_beta   90.00
_cell.angle_gamma   90.00
#
_symmetry.space_group_name_H-M   'P 1'
#
loop_
_entity.id
_entity.type
_entity.pdbx_description
1 polymer ?
#
loop_
_entity_poly.entity_id
_entity_poly.type
_entity_poly.pdbx_seq_one_letter_code
_entity_poly.pdbx_strand_id
1 'polypeptide(L)' 'MKIERFEDIEAWQLARELARKVYRLTKKPEFAKDYGLKRQIQDAAGSSMH' A
#
# COMPACT_ATOMS: atom_id res chain seq x y z
N MET A 1 -24.67 -3.04 4.05
CA MET A 1 -24.21 -2.15 2.97
C MET A 1 -24.20 -2.97 1.70
N LYS A 2 -24.80 -2.48 0.61
CA LYS A 2 -24.74 -3.17 -0.68
C LYS A 2 -23.42 -2.81 -1.35
N ILE A 3 -22.63 -3.80 -1.73
CA ILE A 3 -21.39 -3.62 -2.51
C ILE A 3 -21.82 -3.58 -3.98
N GLU A 4 -21.63 -2.45 -4.64
CA GLU A 4 -21.94 -2.30 -6.07
C GLU A 4 -20.67 -2.27 -6.92
N ARG A 5 -19.53 -1.97 -6.29
CA ARG A 5 -18.21 -1.94 -6.90
C ARG A 5 -17.16 -2.54 -5.97
N PHE A 6 -16.03 -2.95 -6.55
CA PHE A 6 -14.89 -3.46 -5.80
C PHE A 6 -14.36 -2.44 -4.78
N GLU A 7 -14.38 -1.15 -5.13
CA GLU A 7 -13.93 -0.09 -4.24
C GLU A 7 -14.83 0.14 -3.03
N ASP A 8 -16.03 -0.43 -3.00
CA ASP A 8 -16.93 -0.37 -1.83
C ASP A 8 -16.50 -1.35 -0.73
N ILE A 9 -15.61 -2.31 -1.04
CA ILE A 9 -15.10 -3.27 -0.07
C ILE A 9 -14.20 -2.54 0.92
N GLU A 10 -14.61 -2.48 2.18
CA GLU A 10 -13.87 -1.80 3.25
C GLU A 10 -12.42 -2.32 3.38
N ALA A 11 -12.22 -3.64 3.30
CA ALA A 11 -10.88 -4.24 3.33
C ALA A 11 -9.99 -3.72 2.18
N TRP A 12 -10.54 -3.51 0.98
CA TRP A 12 -9.80 -2.95 -0.15
C TRP A 12 -9.45 -1.48 0.07
N GLN A 13 -10.38 -0.69 0.64
CA GLN A 13 -10.15 0.71 0.98
C GLN A 13 -9.02 0.85 2.03
N LEU A 14 -9.04 -0.01 3.06
CA LEU A 14 -8.01 -0.07 4.10
C LEU A 14 -6.66 -0.51 3.53
N ALA A 15 -6.63 -1.51 2.64
CA ALA A 15 -5.41 -1.92 1.94
C ALA A 15 -4.83 -0.78 1.12
N ARG A 16 -5.67 0.01 0.43
CA ARG A 16 -5.25 1.20 -0.31
C ARG A 16 -4.69 2.29 0.59
N GLU A 17 -5.27 2.50 1.77
CA GLU A 17 -4.72 3.44 2.75
C GLU A 17 -3.36 2.98 3.29
N LEU A 18 -3.23 1.69 3.61
CA LEU A 18 -1.98 1.08 4.05
C LEU A 18 -0.89 1.23 2.98
N ALA A 19 -1.19 0.90 1.72
CA ALA A 19 -0.25 1.07 0.61
C ALA A 19 0.23 2.53 0.51
N ARG A 20 -0.68 3.51 0.57
CA ARG A 20 -0.31 4.93 0.59
C ARG A 20 0.61 5.29 1.76
N LYS A 21 0.37 4.76 2.96
CA LYS A 21 1.25 4.96 4.13
C LYS A 21 2.65 4.40 3.86
N VAL A 22 2.76 3.19 3.33
CA VAL A 22 4.04 2.55 2.96
C VAL A 22 4.80 3.38 1.93
N TYR A 23 4.13 3.83 0.86
CA TYR A 23 4.74 4.70 -0.15
C TYR A 23 5.23 6.04 0.43
N ARG A 24 4.55 6.60 1.44
CA ARG A 24 5.02 7.82 2.13
C ARG A 24 6.25 7.56 3.01
N LEU A 25 6.25 6.46 3.77
CA LEU A 25 7.37 6.10 4.64
C LEU A 25 8.65 5.81 3.85
N THR A 26 8.52 5.06 2.75
CA THR A 26 9.64 4.69 1.88
C THR A 26 10.23 5.85 1.06
N LYS A 27 9.56 7.00 1.02
CA LYS A 27 10.09 8.24 0.43
C LYS A 27 10.97 9.05 1.38
N LYS A 28 11.00 8.72 2.69
CA LYS A 28 11.87 9.42 3.65
C LYS A 28 13.35 9.20 3.28
N PRO A 29 14.23 10.21 3.42
CA PRO A 29 15.60 10.13 2.91
C PRO A 29 16.41 8.92 3.38
N GLU A 30 16.23 8.50 4.64
CA GLU A 30 16.92 7.35 5.23
C GLU A 30 16.45 6.02 4.62
N PHE A 31 15.15 5.88 4.35
CA PHE A 31 14.56 4.68 3.76
C PHE A 31 14.73 4.67 2.23
N ALA A 32 14.65 5.83 1.57
CA ALA A 32 14.64 5.92 0.12
C ALA A 32 15.90 5.35 -0.56
N LYS A 33 17.02 5.27 0.18
CA LYS A 33 18.30 4.69 -0.24
C LYS A 33 18.40 3.17 -0.05
N ASP A 34 17.54 2.58 0.77
CA ASP A 34 17.44 1.13 0.90
C ASP A 34 16.52 0.59 -0.21
N TYR A 35 17.09 0.41 -1.40
CA TYR A 35 16.36 -0.02 -2.59
C TYR A 35 15.74 -1.41 -2.44
N GLY A 36 16.39 -2.30 -1.68
CA GLY A 36 15.91 -3.67 -1.46
C GLY A 36 14.67 -3.69 -0.59
N LEU A 37 14.78 -3.16 0.63
CA LEU A 37 13.67 -3.12 1.58
C LEU A 37 12.52 -2.27 1.04
N LYS A 38 12.82 -1.13 0.42
CA LYS A 38 11.80 -0.26 -0.20
C LYS A 38 10.98 -1.00 -1.24
N ARG A 39 11.63 -1.76 -2.12
CA ARG A 39 10.94 -2.50 -3.17
C ARG A 39 10.05 -3.58 -2.56
N GLN A 40 10.61 -4.42 -1.68
CA GLN A 40 9.88 -5.51 -1.05
C GLN A 40 8.63 -5.03 -0.32
N ILE A 41 8.72 -3.95 0.47
CA ILE A 41 7.59 -3.45 1.23
C ILE A 41 6.54 -2.76 0.33
N GLN A 42 6.96 -2.05 -0.73
CA GLN A 42 6.04 -1.44 -1.69
C GLN A 42 5.28 -2.51 -2.48
N ASP A 43 5.96 -3.58 -2.91
CA ASP A 43 5.36 -4.69 -3.65
C ASP A 43 4.38 -5.49 -2.76
N ALA A 44 4.76 -5.80 -1.51
CA ALA A 44 3.90 -6.47 -0.54
C ALA A 44 2.66 -5.63 -0.16
N ALA A 45 2.81 -4.31 -0.05
CA ALA A 45 1.66 -3.44 0.20
C ALA A 45 0.74 -3.33 -1.03
N GLY A 46 1.31 -3.37 -2.24
CA GLY A 46 0.57 -3.39 -3.51
C GLY A 46 -0.22 -4.68 -3.74
N SER A 47 0.31 -5.83 -3.31
CA SER A 47 -0.35 -7.12 -3.48
C SER A 47 -1.63 -7.25 -2.65
N SER A 48 -1.74 -6.55 -1.51
CA SER A 48 -2.96 -6.55 -0.69
C SER A 48 -4.16 -5.86 -1.37
N MET A 49 -3.94 -5.17 -2.49
CA MET A 49 -5.00 -4.53 -3.30
C MET A 49 -5.37 -5.32 -4.56
N HIS A 50 -4.65 -6.40 -4.87
CA HIS A 50 -4.88 -7.29 -6.03
C HIS A 50 -5.61 -8.55 -5.58
#